data_AF-A0AAW2YI73-F1
#
_entry.id   AF-A0AAW2YI73-F1
#
_cell.length_a   1.000
_cell.length_b   1.000
_cell.length_c   1.000
_cell.angle_alpha   90.00
_cell.angle_beta   90.00
_cell.angle_gamma   90.00
#
_symmetry.space_group_name_H-M   'P 1'
#
loop_
_entity.id
_entity.type
_entity.pdbx_description
1 polymer ?
#
loop_
_entity_poly.entity_id
_entity_poly.type
_entity_poly.pdbx_seq_one_letter_code
_entity_poly.pdbx_strand_id
1 'polypeptide(L)'
;MITTPFATSICKNFNTKVCHKCFKETVKKQPFQCNSCKEVYFCSTQCQDDANCHPDVECKSLGGIKLHSNKTKLSSDEMSDVRTIVAILSRRDINSDYSKVEKLVCNRPIDKSSERYLTAMAQFIIKITNCDLVVDQIIDLVCSVRCNAFGLWNKKQQCVATALCPEASFFNHSCAPNCSRDSAMSGNKIVVRTIRPVKCGSELCISYVDPQIEFEARRDLLKSAYYFSCRCQRCANPSDKLNEAIKSFFCPRASCNGLLVPEDVNSVSRRCKLCERRCVKDDWLVKADELDIHLK
;
A
#
# COMPACT_ATOMS: atom_id res chain seq x y z
N MET A 1 4.61 -18.06 -2.57
CA MET A 1 5.83 -17.25 -2.75
C MET A 1 6.15 -16.53 -1.45
N ILE A 2 7.42 -16.47 -1.07
CA ILE A 2 7.92 -15.63 0.03
C ILE A 2 9.08 -14.83 -0.55
N THR A 3 9.06 -13.52 -0.40
CA THR A 3 10.10 -12.64 -0.96
C THR A 3 10.40 -11.48 -0.01
N THR A 4 11.64 -11.00 -0.06
CA THR A 4 12.10 -9.83 0.68
C THR A 4 12.01 -8.62 -0.26
N PRO A 5 11.47 -7.48 0.18
CA PRO A 5 11.42 -6.29 -0.66
C PRO A 5 12.80 -5.82 -1.09
N PHE A 6 12.88 -5.27 -2.30
CA PHE A 6 14.06 -4.57 -2.81
C PHE A 6 14.38 -3.35 -1.93
N ALA A 7 13.34 -2.60 -1.57
CA ALA A 7 13.43 -1.44 -0.68
C ALA A 7 12.15 -1.29 0.13
N THR A 8 12.29 -0.66 1.30
CA THR A 8 11.18 -0.40 2.23
C THR A 8 11.35 0.98 2.85
N SER A 9 10.25 1.70 3.01
CA SER A 9 10.19 2.98 3.73
C SER A 9 9.09 2.92 4.77
N ILE A 10 9.42 3.18 6.03
CA ILE A 10 8.43 3.24 7.12
C ILE A 10 7.55 4.49 6.96
N CYS A 11 6.25 4.30 7.15
CA CYS A 11 5.28 5.39 7.15
C CYS A 11 5.57 6.34 8.31
N LYS A 12 5.53 7.66 8.06
CA LYS A 12 5.88 8.70 9.03
C LYS A 12 5.24 8.54 10.42
N ASN A 13 3.95 8.16 10.45
CA ASN A 13 3.18 7.96 11.70
C ASN A 13 3.61 6.73 12.52
N PHE A 14 4.48 5.90 11.96
CA PHE A 14 5.05 4.70 12.56
C PHE A 14 6.57 4.77 12.78
N ASN A 15 7.23 5.88 12.42
CA ASN A 15 8.69 6.01 12.55
C ASN A 15 9.19 5.69 13.97
N THR A 16 8.49 6.16 15.00
CA THR A 16 8.84 5.91 16.42
C THR A 16 8.15 4.69 17.03
N LYS A 17 7.37 3.95 16.23
CA LYS A 17 6.57 2.80 16.68
C LYS A 17 7.04 1.49 16.09
N VAL A 18 7.84 1.52 15.03
CA VAL A 18 8.32 0.35 14.30
C VAL A 18 9.83 0.51 14.06
N CYS A 19 10.58 -0.54 14.34
CA CYS A 19 12.01 -0.57 14.09
C CYS A 19 12.29 -0.58 12.58
N HIS A 20 13.11 0.35 12.09
CA HIS A 20 13.47 0.46 10.66
C HIS A 20 14.32 -0.70 10.15
N LYS A 21 14.97 -1.44 11.05
CA LYS A 21 15.78 -2.60 10.70
C LYS A 21 14.98 -3.90 10.71
N CYS A 22 14.33 -4.21 11.82
CA CYS A 22 13.70 -5.52 12.04
C CYS A 22 12.17 -5.52 11.92
N PHE A 23 11.54 -4.35 11.71
CA PHE A 23 10.10 -4.18 11.52
C PHE A 23 9.24 -4.61 12.71
N LYS A 24 9.86 -4.89 13.87
CA LYS A 24 9.13 -5.14 15.13
C LYS A 24 8.61 -3.83 15.71
N GLU A 25 7.44 -3.91 16.36
CA GLU A 25 6.92 -2.80 17.14
C GLU A 25 7.93 -2.41 18.24
N THR A 26 8.18 -1.11 18.40
CA THR A 26 9.04 -0.60 19.46
C THR A 26 8.23 -0.48 20.75
N VAL A 27 8.57 -1.31 21.74
CA VAL A 27 7.91 -1.29 23.06
C VAL A 27 8.36 -0.14 23.96
N LYS A 28 9.48 0.50 23.63
CA LYS A 28 10.02 1.63 24.40
C LYS A 28 9.24 2.91 24.11
N LYS A 29 8.93 3.68 25.16
CA LYS A 29 8.37 5.04 25.03
C LYS A 29 9.28 5.97 24.22
N GLN A 30 10.60 5.72 24.23
CA GLN A 30 11.59 6.40 23.40
C GLN A 30 12.48 5.34 22.71
N PRO A 31 12.29 5.07 21.41
CA PRO A 31 13.16 4.18 20.64
C PRO A 31 14.53 4.83 20.40
N PHE A 32 15.53 4.01 20.10
CA PHE A 32 16.86 4.50 19.74
C PHE A 32 16.79 5.21 18.39
N GLN A 33 17.36 6.40 18.28
CA GLN A 33 17.32 7.21 17.06
C GLN A 33 18.70 7.22 16.39
N CYS A 34 18.74 7.15 15.06
CA CYS A 34 19.98 7.31 14.32
C CYS A 34 20.65 8.65 14.66
N ASN A 35 21.95 8.61 14.96
CA ASN A 35 22.69 9.79 15.41
C ASN A 35 22.96 10.81 14.30
N SER A 36 22.95 10.37 13.04
CA SER A 36 23.26 11.22 11.89
C SER A 36 22.01 11.84 11.27
N CYS A 37 21.08 11.02 10.75
CA CYS A 37 19.92 11.54 10.02
C CYS A 37 18.78 12.01 10.92
N LYS A 38 18.68 11.48 12.15
CA LYS A 38 17.57 11.71 13.11
C LYS A 38 16.18 11.31 12.60
N GLU A 39 16.08 10.62 11.47
CA GLU A 39 14.80 10.21 10.85
C GLU A 39 14.49 8.72 10.99
N VAL A 40 15.50 7.92 11.36
CA VAL A 40 15.43 6.45 11.46
C VAL A 40 15.50 6.03 12.92
N TYR A 41 14.72 5.02 13.31
CA TYR A 41 14.57 4.57 14.69
C TYR A 41 14.63 3.04 14.85
N PHE A 42 15.11 2.60 16.01
CA PHE A 42 15.42 1.20 16.33
C PHE A 42 14.84 0.75 17.67
N CYS A 43 14.54 -0.55 17.77
CA CYS A 43 14.10 -1.16 19.02
C CYS A 43 15.25 -1.44 20.01
N SER A 44 16.49 -1.55 19.54
CA SER A 44 17.68 -1.91 20.33
C SER A 44 18.95 -1.29 19.74
N THR A 45 20.01 -1.20 20.55
CA THR A 45 21.37 -0.83 20.10
C THR A 45 21.87 -1.80 19.04
N GLN A 46 21.63 -3.12 19.20
CA GLN A 46 21.96 -4.11 18.16
C GLN A 46 21.37 -3.78 16.79
N CYS A 47 20.13 -3.28 16.72
CA CYS A 47 19.54 -2.86 15.44
C CYS A 47 20.09 -1.51 14.93
N GLN A 48 20.57 -0.66 15.83
CA GLN A 48 21.18 0.64 15.51
C GLN A 48 22.61 0.48 14.98
N ASP A 49 23.37 -0.45 15.58
CA ASP A 49 24.79 -0.68 15.31
C ASP A 49 25.00 -1.66 14.14
N ASP A 50 23.92 -2.18 13.55
CA ASP A 50 23.97 -3.01 12.35
C ASP A 50 24.42 -2.16 11.15
N ALA A 51 25.58 -2.48 10.58
CA ALA A 51 26.15 -1.76 9.43
C ALA A 51 25.23 -1.75 8.19
N ASN A 52 24.28 -2.69 8.11
CA ASN A 52 23.25 -2.77 7.06
C ASN A 52 21.90 -2.21 7.53
N CYS A 53 21.90 -1.30 8.50
CA CYS A 53 20.68 -0.67 8.99
C CYS A 53 19.98 0.13 7.86
N HIS A 54 20.72 1.05 7.24
CA HIS A 54 20.35 1.77 6.03
C HIS A 54 21.65 2.30 5.39
N PRO A 55 21.76 2.34 4.05
CA PRO A 55 22.97 2.83 3.39
C PRO A 55 23.28 4.31 3.70
N ASP A 56 24.55 4.70 3.64
CA ASP A 56 24.98 6.08 3.92
C ASP A 56 24.28 7.12 3.04
N VAL A 57 24.04 6.78 1.77
CA VAL A 57 23.29 7.62 0.82
C VAL A 57 21.87 7.86 1.34
N GLU A 58 21.20 6.83 1.85
CA GLU A 58 19.87 6.94 2.46
C GLU A 58 19.93 7.83 3.71
N CYS A 59 20.91 7.59 4.59
CA CYS A 59 21.08 8.35 5.83
C CYS A 59 21.23 9.86 5.56
N LYS A 60 22.15 10.23 4.66
CA LYS A 60 22.39 11.63 4.27
C LYS A 60 21.15 12.26 3.63
N SER A 61 20.50 11.54 2.72
CA SER A 61 19.30 12.01 2.03
C SER A 61 18.14 12.26 3.00
N LEU A 62 17.90 11.34 3.94
CA LEU A 62 16.86 11.48 4.96
C LEU A 62 17.12 12.68 5.89
N GLY A 63 18.38 12.91 6.30
CA GLY A 63 18.76 14.12 7.02
C GLY A 63 18.51 15.39 6.19
N GLY A 64 18.76 15.32 4.88
CA GLY A 64 18.48 16.37 3.90
C GLY A 64 17.01 16.72 3.77
N ILE A 65 16.10 15.74 3.93
CA ILE A 65 14.65 15.99 3.89
C ILE A 65 14.24 17.02 4.94
N LYS A 66 14.67 16.86 6.20
CA LYS A 66 14.28 17.79 7.27
C LYS A 66 14.81 19.22 7.04
N LEU A 67 15.99 19.35 6.45
CA LEU A 67 16.60 20.64 6.12
C LEU A 67 15.86 21.37 5.00
N HIS A 68 15.19 20.64 4.13
CA HIS A 68 14.56 21.19 2.92
C HIS A 68 13.04 21.08 2.90
N SER A 69 12.42 20.31 3.79
CA SER A 69 10.98 20.04 3.80
C SER A 69 10.15 21.31 3.95
N ASN A 70 10.63 22.29 4.74
CA ASN A 70 9.95 23.58 4.91
C ASN A 70 9.96 24.43 3.62
N LYS A 71 10.80 24.09 2.64
CA LYS A 71 10.88 24.77 1.33
C LYS A 71 10.07 24.07 0.26
N THR A 72 9.65 22.82 0.49
CA THR A 72 8.84 22.04 -0.46
C THR A 72 7.36 22.17 -0.13
N LYS A 73 6.50 22.28 -1.16
CA LYS A 73 5.03 22.26 -1.00
C LYS A 73 4.44 20.84 -1.09
N LEU A 74 5.23 19.81 -0.78
CA LEU A 74 4.82 18.41 -0.87
C LEU A 74 3.92 18.03 0.32
N SER A 75 2.83 17.34 0.03
CA SER A 75 1.93 16.68 0.97
C SER A 75 2.60 15.52 1.72
N SER A 76 1.91 14.97 2.73
CA SER A 76 2.39 13.79 3.47
C SER A 76 2.61 12.56 2.59
N ASP A 77 1.75 12.38 1.61
CA ASP A 77 1.73 11.18 0.75
C ASP A 77 2.85 11.29 -0.27
N GLU A 78 3.03 12.46 -0.87
CA GLU A 78 4.17 12.79 -1.72
C GLU A 78 5.51 12.65 -0.97
N MET A 79 5.58 13.07 0.29
CA MET A 79 6.77 12.85 1.11
C MET A 79 7.04 11.37 1.40
N SER A 80 6.00 10.53 1.40
CA SER A 80 6.15 9.07 1.52
C SER A 80 6.70 8.46 0.24
N ASP A 81 6.31 8.99 -0.93
CA ASP A 81 6.93 8.64 -2.22
C ASP A 81 8.42 9.02 -2.21
N VAL A 82 8.77 10.25 -1.82
CA VAL A 82 10.18 10.70 -1.74
C VAL A 82 11.02 9.74 -0.89
N ARG A 83 10.55 9.36 0.30
CA ARG A 83 11.29 8.42 1.17
C ARG A 83 11.46 7.05 0.53
N THR A 84 10.43 6.56 -0.15
CA THR A 84 10.48 5.27 -0.87
C THR A 84 11.49 5.31 -2.02
N ILE A 85 11.51 6.41 -2.79
CA ILE A 85 12.47 6.60 -3.89
C ILE A 85 13.90 6.71 -3.36
N VAL A 86 14.13 7.45 -2.28
CA VAL A 86 15.44 7.53 -1.62
C VAL A 86 15.92 6.14 -1.19
N ALA A 87 15.04 5.31 -0.61
CA ALA A 87 15.37 3.93 -0.23
C ALA A 87 15.69 3.04 -1.44
N ILE A 88 15.05 3.26 -2.60
CA ILE A 88 15.34 2.52 -3.82
C ILE A 88 16.69 2.95 -4.40
N LEU A 89 16.92 4.25 -4.55
CA LEU A 89 18.15 4.80 -5.12
C LEU A 89 19.38 4.44 -4.27
N SER A 90 19.25 4.43 -2.95
CA SER A 90 20.35 4.05 -2.04
C SER A 90 20.80 2.59 -2.18
N ARG A 91 19.99 1.75 -2.83
CA ARG A 91 20.24 0.32 -3.07
C ARG A 91 20.52 0.01 -4.54
N ARG A 92 20.39 1.00 -5.44
CA ARG A 92 20.55 0.82 -6.89
C ARG A 92 21.88 0.17 -7.26
N ASP A 93 22.98 0.72 -6.76
CA ASP A 93 24.33 0.32 -7.18
C ASP A 93 24.89 -0.86 -6.38
N ILE A 94 24.23 -1.22 -5.27
CA ILE A 94 24.67 -2.29 -4.35
C ILE A 94 23.85 -3.57 -4.56
N ASN A 95 22.65 -3.45 -5.13
CA ASN A 95 21.74 -4.58 -5.35
C ASN A 95 21.67 -4.94 -6.84
N SER A 96 22.18 -6.12 -7.19
CA SER A 96 22.19 -6.65 -8.56
C SER A 96 20.80 -6.77 -9.20
N ASP A 97 19.73 -6.74 -8.39
CA ASP A 97 18.35 -6.86 -8.84
C ASP A 97 17.72 -5.54 -9.31
N TYR A 98 18.46 -4.42 -9.37
CA TYR A 98 17.89 -3.15 -9.84
C TYR A 98 17.33 -3.23 -11.27
N SER A 99 17.90 -4.06 -12.14
CA SER A 99 17.37 -4.31 -13.48
C SER A 99 15.93 -4.84 -13.51
N LYS A 100 15.45 -5.41 -12.39
CA LYS A 100 14.04 -5.80 -12.23
C LYS A 100 13.15 -4.59 -11.94
N VAL A 101 13.66 -3.59 -11.21
CA VAL A 101 12.97 -2.32 -10.95
C VAL A 101 12.75 -1.55 -12.25
N GLU A 102 13.74 -1.54 -13.15
CA GLU A 102 13.67 -0.88 -14.45
C GLU A 102 12.62 -1.48 -15.40
N LYS A 103 12.22 -2.74 -15.15
CA LYS A 103 11.21 -3.47 -15.94
C LYS A 103 9.79 -3.31 -15.40
N LEU A 104 9.61 -2.59 -14.30
CA LEU A 104 8.30 -2.39 -13.71
C LEU A 104 7.42 -1.52 -14.60
N VAL A 105 6.11 -1.78 -14.54
CA VAL A 105 5.13 -0.99 -15.31
C VAL A 105 5.15 0.45 -14.82
N CYS A 106 5.43 1.37 -15.72
CA CYS A 106 5.35 2.82 -15.50
C CYS A 106 4.12 3.39 -16.20
N ASN A 107 3.19 3.95 -15.44
CA ASN A 107 2.07 4.72 -16.00
C ASN A 107 2.24 6.19 -15.62
N ARG A 108 2.70 7.00 -16.59
CA ARG A 108 2.74 8.46 -16.43
C ARG A 108 1.33 9.05 -16.54
N PRO A 109 0.95 10.00 -15.67
CA PRO A 109 -0.29 10.75 -15.84
C PRO A 109 -0.22 11.61 -17.10
N ILE A 110 -1.37 11.84 -17.74
CA ILE A 110 -1.47 12.58 -19.02
C ILE A 110 -1.74 14.08 -18.77
N ASP A 111 -2.10 14.47 -17.54
CA ASP A 111 -2.48 15.85 -17.23
C ASP A 111 -1.28 16.72 -16.79
N LYS A 112 -1.28 17.98 -17.25
CA LYS A 112 -0.22 18.96 -16.98
C LYS A 112 -0.04 19.32 -15.50
N SER A 113 -1.11 19.25 -14.71
CA SER A 113 -1.02 19.50 -13.28
C SER A 113 -0.16 18.43 -12.62
N SER A 114 -0.37 17.18 -13.03
CA SER A 114 0.41 16.06 -12.53
C SER A 114 1.87 16.12 -12.89
N GLU A 115 2.15 16.45 -14.14
CA GLU A 115 3.51 16.62 -14.65
C GLU A 115 4.29 17.69 -13.86
N ARG A 116 3.65 18.82 -13.53
CA ARG A 116 4.28 19.91 -12.77
C ARG A 116 4.69 19.47 -11.36
N TYR A 117 3.83 18.77 -10.62
CA TYR A 117 4.20 18.35 -9.26
C TYR A 117 5.24 17.21 -9.29
N LEU A 118 5.15 16.28 -10.25
CA LEU A 118 6.13 15.22 -10.44
C LEU A 118 7.51 15.78 -10.74
N THR A 119 7.59 16.83 -11.57
CA THR A 119 8.82 17.56 -11.85
C THR A 119 9.42 18.17 -10.58
N ALA A 120 8.60 18.85 -9.77
CA ALA A 120 9.07 19.45 -8.52
C ALA A 120 9.57 18.39 -7.52
N MET A 121 8.87 17.25 -7.42
CA MET A 121 9.28 16.12 -6.60
C MET A 121 10.60 15.51 -7.10
N ALA A 122 10.74 15.32 -8.41
CA ALA A 122 11.95 14.76 -9.02
C ALA A 122 13.17 15.65 -8.79
N GLN A 123 13.04 16.96 -9.02
CA GLN A 123 14.08 17.93 -8.70
C GLN A 123 14.47 17.91 -7.22
N PHE A 124 13.49 17.76 -6.34
CA PHE A 124 13.75 17.64 -4.91
C PHE A 124 14.52 16.36 -4.56
N ILE A 125 14.14 15.22 -5.13
CA ILE A 125 14.83 13.94 -4.96
C ILE A 125 16.28 14.03 -5.45
N ILE A 126 16.51 14.57 -6.65
CA ILE A 126 17.86 14.77 -7.20
C ILE A 126 18.70 15.61 -6.24
N LYS A 127 18.13 16.71 -5.73
CA LYS A 127 18.82 17.60 -4.80
C LYS A 127 19.23 16.93 -3.49
N ILE A 128 18.37 16.11 -2.87
CA ILE A 128 18.67 15.49 -1.57
C ILE A 128 19.54 14.23 -1.69
N THR A 129 19.46 13.54 -2.84
CA THR A 129 20.22 12.30 -3.08
C THR A 129 21.56 12.55 -3.76
N ASN A 130 21.69 13.66 -4.48
CA ASN A 130 22.80 13.93 -5.39
C ASN A 130 23.05 12.75 -6.37
N CYS A 131 21.97 12.13 -6.85
CA CYS A 131 22.06 11.06 -7.85
C CYS A 131 22.37 11.62 -9.24
N ASP A 132 22.82 10.72 -10.10
CA ASP A 132 23.20 10.94 -11.51
C ASP A 132 22.03 10.84 -12.49
N LEU A 133 20.81 10.67 -11.99
CA LEU A 133 19.60 10.55 -12.83
C LEU A 133 19.04 11.92 -13.22
N VAL A 134 18.51 12.01 -14.44
CA VAL A 134 17.79 13.21 -14.89
C VAL A 134 16.35 13.22 -14.38
N VAL A 135 15.71 14.38 -14.44
CA VAL A 135 14.33 14.60 -13.95
C VAL A 135 13.36 13.55 -14.49
N ASP A 136 13.37 13.29 -15.79
CA ASP A 136 12.46 12.32 -16.42
C ASP A 136 12.65 10.89 -15.88
N GLN A 137 13.88 10.46 -15.63
CA GLN A 137 14.15 9.13 -15.08
C GLN A 137 13.61 8.99 -13.65
N ILE A 138 13.68 10.07 -12.86
CA ILE A 138 13.08 10.08 -11.52
C ILE A 138 11.56 10.10 -11.59
N ILE A 139 10.96 10.82 -12.53
CA ILE A 139 9.50 10.78 -12.77
C ILE A 139 9.06 9.35 -13.12
N ASP A 140 9.77 8.69 -14.04
CA ASP A 140 9.49 7.29 -14.38
C ASP A 140 9.60 6.37 -13.17
N LEU A 141 10.63 6.55 -12.34
CA LEU A 141 10.79 5.76 -11.12
C LEU A 141 9.64 6.00 -10.13
N VAL A 142 9.22 7.25 -9.93
CA VAL A 142 8.05 7.59 -9.07
C VAL A 142 6.78 6.92 -9.60
N CYS A 143 6.50 7.05 -10.90
CA CYS A 143 5.32 6.44 -11.53
C CYS A 143 5.35 4.91 -11.47
N SER A 144 6.52 4.30 -11.66
CA SER A 144 6.73 2.86 -11.52
C SER A 144 6.48 2.42 -10.09
N VAL A 145 7.03 3.11 -9.09
CA VAL A 145 6.82 2.78 -7.68
C VAL A 145 5.34 2.87 -7.30
N ARG A 146 4.62 3.92 -7.73
CA ARG A 146 3.19 4.07 -7.43
C ARG A 146 2.32 2.92 -7.99
N CYS A 147 2.71 2.33 -9.12
CA CYS A 147 1.98 1.22 -9.71
C CYS A 147 2.33 -0.15 -9.09
N ASN A 148 3.49 -0.27 -8.44
CA ASN A 148 4.09 -1.57 -8.13
C ASN A 148 4.44 -1.77 -6.65
N ALA A 149 4.38 -0.70 -5.84
CA ALA A 149 4.68 -0.77 -4.42
C ALA A 149 3.52 -1.36 -3.61
N PHE A 150 3.89 -1.98 -2.48
CA PHE A 150 2.98 -2.65 -1.58
C PHE A 150 3.00 -1.99 -0.20
N GLY A 151 1.81 -1.82 0.39
CA GLY A 151 1.72 -1.55 1.82
C GLY A 151 2.09 -2.79 2.64
N LEU A 152 2.94 -2.61 3.65
CA LEU A 152 3.19 -3.59 4.70
C LEU A 152 2.30 -3.27 5.90
N TRP A 153 1.47 -4.22 6.26
CA TRP A 153 0.45 -4.09 7.31
C TRP A 153 0.91 -4.81 8.58
N ASN A 154 0.57 -4.27 9.75
CA ASN A 154 0.77 -4.95 11.03
C ASN A 154 -0.46 -5.80 11.42
N LYS A 155 -0.38 -6.51 12.56
CA LYS A 155 -1.50 -7.33 13.09
C LYS A 155 -2.76 -6.52 13.42
N LYS A 156 -2.65 -5.20 13.56
CA LYS A 156 -3.76 -4.27 13.81
C LYS A 156 -4.36 -3.71 12.51
N GLN A 157 -4.01 -4.28 11.36
CA GLN A 157 -4.47 -3.82 10.03
C GLN A 157 -4.10 -2.36 9.75
N GLN A 158 -2.91 -1.95 10.18
CA GLN A 158 -2.37 -0.61 9.89
C GLN A 158 -1.20 -0.72 8.92
N CYS A 159 -1.19 0.11 7.87
CA CYS A 159 -0.08 0.19 6.93
C CYS A 159 1.12 0.90 7.58
N VAL A 160 2.13 0.13 7.98
CA VAL A 160 3.30 0.62 8.72
C VAL A 160 4.46 1.01 7.81
N ALA A 161 4.52 0.49 6.59
CA ALA A 161 5.57 0.81 5.63
C ALA A 161 5.09 0.61 4.19
N THR A 162 5.80 1.24 3.26
CA THR A 162 5.72 0.98 1.82
C THR A 162 6.92 0.12 1.41
N ALA A 163 6.70 -0.85 0.54
CA ALA A 163 7.72 -1.79 0.08
C ALA A 163 7.66 -1.95 -1.44
N LEU A 164 8.81 -1.83 -2.11
CA LEU A 164 8.92 -2.22 -3.52
C LEU A 164 9.45 -3.65 -3.59
N CYS A 165 8.74 -4.53 -4.27
CA CYS A 165 9.14 -5.92 -4.41
C CYS A 165 8.86 -6.40 -5.84
N PRO A 166 9.85 -6.28 -6.76
CA PRO A 166 9.63 -6.57 -8.17
C PRO A 166 9.04 -7.95 -8.45
N GLU A 167 9.46 -8.99 -7.73
CA GLU A 167 8.92 -10.34 -7.88
C GLU A 167 7.43 -10.42 -7.54
N ALA A 168 6.99 -9.66 -6.53
CA ALA A 168 5.58 -9.63 -6.15
C ALA A 168 4.74 -8.72 -7.07
N SER A 169 5.36 -7.74 -7.73
CA SER A 169 4.68 -6.83 -8.66
C SER A 169 4.16 -7.51 -9.94
N PHE A 170 4.63 -8.72 -10.26
CA PHE A 170 4.11 -9.50 -11.40
C PHE A 170 2.70 -10.07 -11.19
N PHE A 171 2.19 -10.14 -9.96
CA PHE A 171 0.83 -10.64 -9.73
C PHE A 171 -0.18 -9.61 -10.20
N ASN A 172 -0.97 -9.95 -11.22
CA ASN A 172 -2.05 -9.11 -11.70
C ASN A 172 -3.22 -9.04 -10.72
N HIS A 173 -4.10 -8.07 -10.95
CA HIS A 173 -5.30 -7.87 -10.15
C HIS A 173 -6.47 -8.78 -10.55
N SER A 174 -7.20 -9.28 -9.56
CA SER A 174 -8.60 -9.71 -9.72
C SER A 174 -9.43 -9.32 -8.50
N CYS A 175 -10.66 -8.82 -8.69
CA CYS A 175 -11.63 -8.62 -7.60
C CYS A 175 -12.17 -9.94 -7.01
N ALA A 176 -11.84 -11.08 -7.64
CA ALA A 176 -12.08 -12.45 -7.17
C ALA A 176 -10.74 -13.23 -7.25
N PRO A 177 -9.74 -12.86 -6.43
CA PRO A 177 -8.38 -13.37 -6.56
C PRO A 177 -8.31 -14.86 -6.20
N ASN A 178 -7.26 -15.53 -6.67
CA ASN A 178 -6.92 -16.89 -6.25
C ASN A 178 -5.71 -16.92 -5.30
N CYS A 179 -5.04 -15.78 -5.11
CA CYS A 179 -3.99 -15.59 -4.13
C CYS A 179 -4.31 -14.44 -3.15
N SER A 180 -3.89 -14.60 -1.90
CA SER A 180 -3.87 -13.55 -0.89
C SER A 180 -2.42 -13.19 -0.55
N ARG A 181 -2.22 -11.91 -0.25
CA ARG A 181 -0.94 -11.33 0.17
C ARG A 181 -0.99 -11.04 1.66
N ASP A 182 -0.04 -11.57 2.40
CA ASP A 182 0.19 -11.28 3.82
C ASP A 182 1.58 -10.67 4.04
N SER A 183 1.63 -9.68 4.93
CA SER A 183 2.85 -9.05 5.45
C SER A 183 2.87 -8.99 6.98
N ALA A 184 1.73 -9.17 7.65
CA ALA A 184 1.54 -8.86 9.07
C ALA A 184 2.29 -9.79 10.02
N MET A 185 2.59 -11.00 9.56
CA MET A 185 3.30 -12.00 10.34
C MET A 185 4.74 -12.23 9.89
N SER A 186 5.20 -11.52 8.86
CA SER A 186 6.41 -11.88 8.12
C SER A 186 7.54 -10.84 8.23
N GLY A 187 7.48 -9.95 9.22
CA GLY A 187 8.45 -8.87 9.39
C GLY A 187 8.37 -7.88 8.22
N ASN A 188 9.43 -7.78 7.42
CA ASN A 188 9.44 -7.00 6.19
C ASN A 188 9.13 -7.82 4.93
N LYS A 189 8.92 -9.13 5.04
CA LYS A 189 8.70 -9.99 3.87
C LYS A 189 7.27 -9.93 3.38
N ILE A 190 7.11 -10.12 2.07
CA ILE A 190 5.81 -10.29 1.43
C ILE A 190 5.60 -11.79 1.20
N VAL A 191 4.46 -12.30 1.65
CA VAL A 191 4.06 -13.68 1.47
C VAL A 191 2.80 -13.72 0.62
N VAL A 192 2.84 -14.48 -0.48
CA VAL A 192 1.67 -14.71 -1.34
C VAL A 192 1.32 -16.18 -1.30
N ARG A 193 0.06 -16.48 -0.96
CA ARG A 193 -0.48 -17.84 -0.83
C ARG A 193 -1.73 -18.00 -1.67
N THR A 194 -1.91 -19.16 -2.28
CA THR A 194 -3.19 -19.53 -2.88
C THR A 194 -4.24 -19.65 -1.78
N ILE A 195 -5.43 -19.09 -2.02
CA ILE A 195 -6.58 -19.17 -1.11
C ILE A 195 -7.65 -20.16 -1.58
N ARG A 196 -7.43 -20.76 -2.75
CA ARG A 196 -8.25 -21.82 -3.33
C ARG A 196 -7.41 -22.69 -4.27
N PRO A 197 -7.85 -23.91 -4.62
CA PRO A 197 -7.19 -24.70 -5.65
C PRO A 197 -7.05 -23.93 -6.96
N VAL A 198 -5.88 -24.02 -7.59
CA VAL A 198 -5.56 -23.36 -8.86
C VAL A 198 -5.11 -24.41 -9.86
N LYS A 199 -5.75 -24.43 -11.04
CA LYS A 199 -5.39 -25.35 -12.12
C LYS A 199 -4.02 -24.97 -12.69
N CYS A 200 -3.21 -25.96 -13.06
CA CYS A 200 -1.96 -25.72 -13.78
C CYS A 200 -2.22 -24.88 -15.05
N GLY A 201 -1.39 -23.86 -15.28
CA GLY A 201 -1.53 -22.92 -16.40
C GLY A 201 -2.50 -21.76 -16.14
N SER A 202 -3.25 -21.76 -15.03
CA SER A 202 -4.02 -20.58 -14.62
C SER A 202 -3.12 -19.46 -14.11
N GLU A 203 -3.47 -18.24 -14.45
CA GLU A 203 -2.84 -17.04 -13.90
C GLU A 203 -3.08 -16.93 -12.39
N LEU A 204 -2.06 -16.48 -11.67
CA LEU A 204 -2.16 -16.15 -10.25
C LEU A 204 -2.43 -14.65 -10.08
N CYS A 205 -3.50 -14.31 -9.38
CA CYS A 205 -3.94 -12.94 -9.17
C CYS A 205 -4.13 -12.64 -7.68
N ILE A 206 -3.75 -11.42 -7.29
CA ILE A 206 -4.03 -10.84 -5.97
C ILE A 206 -5.09 -9.72 -6.09
N SER A 207 -5.59 -9.21 -4.97
CA SER A 207 -6.38 -7.98 -4.98
C SER A 207 -5.48 -6.76 -4.72
N TYR A 208 -5.60 -5.71 -5.52
CA TYR A 208 -4.85 -4.45 -5.35
C TYR A 208 -5.61 -3.46 -4.46
N VAL A 209 -6.93 -3.57 -4.47
CA VAL A 209 -7.86 -2.81 -3.64
C VAL A 209 -8.55 -3.74 -2.65
N ASP A 210 -9.15 -3.19 -1.62
CA ASP A 210 -9.99 -3.97 -0.71
C ASP A 210 -11.17 -4.59 -1.49
N PRO A 211 -11.30 -5.93 -1.52
CA PRO A 211 -12.40 -6.59 -2.22
C PRO A 211 -13.78 -6.31 -1.58
N GLN A 212 -13.83 -5.73 -0.38
CA GLN A 212 -15.06 -5.44 0.37
C GLN A 212 -15.69 -4.08 0.06
N ILE A 213 -15.01 -3.20 -0.69
CA ILE A 213 -15.61 -1.91 -1.10
C ILE A 213 -16.55 -2.10 -2.30
N GLU A 214 -17.45 -1.13 -2.53
CA GLU A 214 -18.48 -1.21 -3.59
C GLU A 214 -17.90 -1.34 -5.00
N PHE A 215 -18.69 -1.90 -5.92
CA PHE A 215 -18.26 -2.21 -7.29
C PHE A 215 -17.73 -0.98 -8.05
N GLU A 216 -18.47 0.12 -8.01
CA GLU A 216 -18.13 1.38 -8.65
C GLU A 216 -16.85 1.97 -8.03
N ALA A 217 -16.78 2.03 -6.70
CA ALA A 217 -15.59 2.51 -5.99
C ALA A 217 -14.33 1.68 -6.30
N ARG A 218 -14.45 0.34 -6.41
CA ARG A 218 -13.33 -0.51 -6.86
C ARG A 218 -12.85 -0.12 -8.24
N ARG A 219 -13.77 0.08 -9.20
CA ARG A 219 -13.41 0.45 -10.58
C ARG A 219 -12.73 1.81 -10.65
N ASP A 220 -13.24 2.78 -9.91
CA ASP A 220 -12.67 4.13 -9.88
C ASP A 220 -11.28 4.14 -9.26
N LEU A 221 -11.05 3.41 -8.16
CA LEU A 221 -9.73 3.26 -7.56
C LEU A 221 -8.75 2.56 -8.50
N LEU A 222 -9.15 1.47 -9.15
CA LEU A 222 -8.27 0.75 -10.09
C LEU A 222 -7.92 1.62 -11.31
N LYS A 223 -8.89 2.38 -11.83
CA LYS A 223 -8.66 3.28 -12.95
C LYS A 223 -7.77 4.47 -12.57
N SER A 224 -7.98 5.07 -11.40
CA SER A 224 -7.22 6.26 -10.98
C SER A 224 -5.81 5.92 -10.48
N ALA A 225 -5.62 4.81 -9.76
CA ALA A 225 -4.33 4.44 -9.19
C ALA A 225 -3.49 3.53 -10.12
N TYR A 226 -4.14 2.67 -10.92
CA TYR A 226 -3.44 1.65 -11.72
C TYR A 226 -3.75 1.74 -13.23
N TYR A 227 -4.55 2.73 -13.66
CA TYR A 227 -4.77 3.06 -15.08
C TYR A 227 -5.40 1.94 -15.92
N PHE A 228 -6.12 0.99 -15.30
CA PHE A 228 -6.83 -0.06 -16.02
C PHE A 228 -8.28 -0.24 -15.54
N SER A 229 -9.10 -0.89 -16.38
CA SER A 229 -10.45 -1.32 -16.01
C SER A 229 -10.48 -2.84 -15.81
N CYS A 230 -10.78 -3.28 -14.59
CA CYS A 230 -10.83 -4.71 -14.27
C CYS A 230 -11.94 -5.42 -15.06
N ARG A 231 -11.58 -6.57 -15.65
CA ARG A 231 -12.49 -7.43 -16.43
C ARG A 231 -12.65 -8.83 -15.83
N CYS A 232 -12.31 -9.00 -14.55
CA CYS A 232 -12.47 -10.31 -13.89
C CYS A 232 -13.96 -10.70 -13.80
N GLN A 233 -14.23 -11.97 -13.51
CA GLN A 233 -15.60 -12.51 -13.43
C GLN A 233 -16.55 -11.65 -12.57
N ARG A 234 -16.08 -11.19 -11.40
CA ARG A 234 -16.87 -10.35 -10.49
C ARG A 234 -17.15 -8.94 -11.03
N CYS A 235 -16.27 -8.41 -11.89
CA CYS A 235 -16.49 -7.12 -12.54
C CYS A 235 -17.28 -7.24 -13.85
N ALA A 236 -17.20 -8.39 -14.51
CA ALA A 236 -17.99 -8.70 -15.71
C ALA A 236 -19.46 -8.95 -15.39
N ASN A 237 -19.79 -9.33 -14.15
CA ASN A 237 -21.16 -9.49 -13.65
C ASN A 237 -21.46 -8.46 -12.55
N PRO A 238 -22.06 -7.29 -12.86
CA PRO A 238 -22.45 -6.32 -11.83
C PRO A 238 -23.37 -6.91 -10.76
N SER A 239 -24.26 -7.82 -11.14
CA SER A 239 -25.19 -8.55 -10.25
C SER A 239 -24.57 -9.77 -9.57
N ASP A 240 -23.24 -9.86 -9.52
CA ASP A 240 -22.53 -10.87 -8.75
C ASP A 240 -23.01 -10.87 -7.28
N LYS A 241 -23.23 -12.07 -6.73
CA LYS A 241 -23.81 -12.24 -5.39
C LYS A 241 -23.01 -11.50 -4.31
N LEU A 242 -21.69 -11.41 -4.43
CA LEU A 242 -20.84 -10.70 -3.48
C LEU A 242 -20.96 -9.18 -3.65
N ASN A 243 -21.12 -8.68 -4.88
CA ASN A 243 -21.42 -7.25 -5.09
C ASN A 243 -22.76 -6.87 -4.44
N GLU A 244 -23.80 -7.69 -4.65
CA GLU A 244 -25.12 -7.49 -4.04
C GLU A 244 -25.06 -7.59 -2.51
N ALA A 245 -24.31 -8.55 -1.98
CA ALA A 245 -24.12 -8.70 -0.53
C ALA A 245 -23.41 -7.47 0.07
N ILE A 246 -22.34 -6.98 -0.55
CA ILE A 246 -21.62 -5.79 -0.08
C ILE A 246 -22.52 -4.55 -0.12
N LYS A 247 -23.25 -4.35 -1.23
CA LYS A 247 -24.18 -3.23 -1.40
C LYS A 247 -25.27 -3.22 -0.33
N SER A 248 -25.70 -4.39 0.14
CA SER A 248 -26.70 -4.50 1.21
C SER A 248 -26.23 -3.91 2.55
N PHE A 249 -24.93 -3.70 2.75
CA PHE A 249 -24.37 -3.04 3.92
C PHE A 249 -24.31 -1.51 3.80
N PHE A 250 -24.73 -0.88 2.70
CA PHE A 250 -24.71 0.57 2.54
C PHE A 250 -26.10 1.20 2.71
N CYS A 251 -26.13 2.46 3.13
CA CYS A 251 -27.36 3.20 3.39
C CYS A 251 -28.19 3.34 2.10
N PRO A 252 -29.50 3.01 2.10
CA PRO A 252 -30.33 3.11 0.91
C PRO A 252 -30.70 4.56 0.53
N ARG A 253 -30.29 5.55 1.31
CA ARG A 253 -30.53 6.96 1.00
C ARG A 253 -29.57 7.38 -0.11
N ALA A 254 -30.10 7.77 -1.27
CA ALA A 254 -29.31 8.12 -2.46
C ALA A 254 -28.19 9.17 -2.22
N SER A 255 -28.37 10.06 -1.25
CA SER A 255 -27.38 11.08 -0.87
C SER A 255 -26.41 10.64 0.25
N CYS A 256 -26.36 9.35 0.59
CA CYS A 256 -25.60 8.86 1.74
C CYS A 256 -24.92 7.53 1.45
N ASN A 257 -23.59 7.52 1.46
CA ASN A 257 -22.77 6.32 1.25
C ASN A 257 -22.33 5.69 2.58
N GLY A 258 -23.14 5.84 3.64
CA GLY A 258 -22.75 5.40 4.98
C GLY A 258 -22.99 3.91 5.18
N LEU A 259 -22.06 3.25 5.86
CA LEU A 259 -22.17 1.83 6.20
C LEU A 259 -23.26 1.60 7.26
N LEU A 260 -24.11 0.63 7.02
CA LEU A 260 -25.11 0.08 7.92
C LEU A 260 -24.44 -0.90 8.89
N VAL A 261 -24.32 -0.48 10.14
CA VAL A 261 -23.84 -1.34 11.22
C VAL A 261 -25.01 -1.86 12.05
N PRO A 262 -24.97 -3.12 12.52
CA PRO A 262 -25.93 -3.62 13.49
C PRO A 262 -25.95 -2.72 14.73
N GLU A 263 -27.13 -2.44 15.28
CA GLU A 263 -27.25 -1.69 16.54
C GLU A 263 -26.89 -2.56 17.75
N ASP A 264 -27.09 -3.87 17.64
CA ASP A 264 -26.72 -4.91 18.61
C ASP A 264 -26.51 -6.25 17.87
N VAL A 265 -26.00 -7.27 18.57
CA VAL A 265 -25.63 -8.58 17.99
C VAL A 265 -26.83 -9.32 17.37
N ASN A 266 -28.05 -9.04 17.82
CA ASN A 266 -29.28 -9.72 17.41
C ASN A 266 -30.25 -8.77 16.67
N SER A 267 -29.78 -7.57 16.28
CA SER A 267 -30.65 -6.51 15.80
C SER A 267 -31.06 -6.75 14.35
N VAL A 268 -32.37 -6.78 14.10
CA VAL A 268 -32.95 -6.73 12.75
C VAL A 268 -32.82 -5.34 12.10
N SER A 269 -32.51 -4.32 12.90
CA SER A 269 -32.25 -2.97 12.43
C SER A 269 -30.76 -2.65 12.40
N ARG A 270 -30.34 -1.98 11.32
CA ARG A 270 -28.99 -1.43 11.18
C ARG A 270 -29.04 0.09 11.18
N ARG A 271 -28.02 0.71 11.77
CA ARG A 271 -27.85 2.17 11.78
C ARG A 271 -26.76 2.57 10.81
N CYS A 272 -27.04 3.58 9.98
CA CYS A 272 -26.04 4.18 9.11
C CYS A 272 -25.01 4.99 9.92
N LYS A 273 -23.71 4.74 9.74
CA LYS A 273 -22.63 5.49 10.42
C LYS A 273 -22.47 6.95 10.00
N LEU A 274 -23.08 7.38 8.89
CA LEU A 274 -22.95 8.75 8.38
C LEU A 274 -24.18 9.62 8.64
N CYS A 275 -25.38 9.12 8.35
CA CYS A 275 -26.62 9.89 8.51
C CYS A 275 -27.49 9.42 9.68
N GLU A 276 -27.01 8.43 10.45
CA GLU A 276 -27.67 7.84 11.61
C GLU A 276 -29.05 7.22 11.33
N ARG A 277 -29.46 7.15 10.05
CA ARG A 277 -30.71 6.53 9.63
C ARG A 277 -30.74 5.06 10.04
N ARG A 278 -31.81 4.69 10.75
CA ARG A 278 -32.17 3.31 11.02
C ARG A 278 -32.80 2.68 9.77
N CYS A 279 -32.31 1.51 9.39
CA CYS A 279 -32.76 0.72 8.25
C CYS A 279 -33.14 -0.69 8.70
N VAL A 280 -34.33 -1.15 8.28
CA VAL A 280 -34.88 -2.48 8.55
C VAL A 280 -35.21 -3.11 7.18
N LYS A 281 -34.68 -4.30 6.89
CA LYS A 281 -35.10 -5.17 5.78
C LYS A 281 -35.14 -6.60 6.32
N ASP A 282 -35.91 -7.44 5.65
CA ASP A 282 -36.20 -8.80 6.09
C ASP A 282 -35.21 -9.87 5.56
N ASP A 283 -34.10 -9.50 4.88
CA ASP A 283 -33.23 -10.46 4.16
C ASP A 283 -31.76 -10.55 4.63
N TRP A 284 -31.35 -9.92 5.73
CA TRP A 284 -29.93 -9.93 6.12
C TRP A 284 -29.49 -11.18 6.91
N LEU A 285 -30.43 -12.01 7.37
CA LEU A 285 -30.14 -13.12 8.29
C LEU A 285 -29.72 -14.43 7.61
N VAL A 286 -29.74 -14.51 6.27
CA VAL A 286 -29.44 -15.75 5.54
C VAL A 286 -28.09 -15.71 4.80
N LYS A 287 -27.61 -14.52 4.39
CA LYS A 287 -26.43 -14.44 3.51
C LYS A 287 -25.07 -14.58 4.20
N ALA A 288 -24.95 -14.37 5.51
CA ALA A 288 -23.64 -14.47 6.17
C ALA A 288 -23.17 -15.94 6.30
N ASP A 289 -24.09 -16.86 6.55
CA ASP A 289 -23.82 -18.29 6.70
C ASP A 289 -23.92 -19.07 5.38
N GLU A 290 -24.80 -18.68 4.44
CA GLU A 290 -24.90 -19.33 3.11
C GLU A 290 -23.76 -19.02 2.15
N LEU A 291 -23.03 -17.93 2.38
CA LEU A 291 -22.02 -17.48 1.43
C LEU A 291 -20.72 -18.29 1.47
N ASP A 292 -20.50 -19.14 2.49
CA ASP A 292 -19.27 -19.94 2.68
C ASP A 292 -18.00 -19.14 2.32
N ILE A 293 -18.02 -17.83 2.57
CA ILE A 293 -16.86 -16.98 2.37
C ILE A 293 -16.03 -17.20 3.61
N HIS A 294 -15.27 -18.28 3.59
CA HIS A 294 -14.06 -18.40 4.40
C HIS A 294 -13.11 -17.27 3.99
N LEU A 295 -13.35 -16.07 4.55
CA LEU A 295 -12.40 -14.97 4.58
C LEU A 295 -11.27 -15.38 5.54
N LYS A 296 -10.32 -16.16 5.02
CA LYS A 296 -8.98 -16.31 5.62
C LYS A 296 -8.00 -15.38 4.91
#